data_AF-A0A9Q4PZG0-F1
#
_entry.id   AF-A0A9Q4PZG0-F1
#
_cell.length_a   1.000
_cell.length_b   1.000
_cell.length_c   1.000
_cell.angle_alpha   90.00
_cell.angle_beta   90.00
_cell.angle_gamma   90.00
#
_symmetry.space_group_name_H-M   'P 1'
#
loop_
_entity.id
_entity.type
_entity.pdbx_description
1 polymer ?
#
loop_
_entity_poly.entity_id
_entity_poly.type
_entity_poly.pdbx_seq_one_letter_code
_entity_poly.pdbx_strand_id
1 'polypeptide(L)'
;MSDDDSRSLEPPARAAESPHDEHPPDRHTWIELTGFQRDCLEAVARRERDGYAGYPSGIKWALERWYPAVGRARLEPNLRALVGRGLVAPRDDQSGGVPAYRLTDAGRALLGRQADRLAVFRGAQAEGDDAMEEGGAREKQMDRPTETRDDP
;
A
#
# COMPACT_ATOMS: atom_id res chain seq x y z
N MET A 1 35.47 44.15 -44.13
CA MET A 1 36.25 43.23 -43.28
C MET A 1 35.50 43.12 -41.97
N SER A 2 35.06 41.89 -41.68
CA SER A 2 34.77 41.25 -40.40
C SER A 2 33.82 41.91 -39.38
N ASP A 3 32.77 41.14 -39.09
CA ASP A 3 31.80 41.18 -37.99
C ASP A 3 32.43 41.17 -36.58
N ASP A 4 31.72 41.72 -35.60
CA ASP A 4 31.73 41.31 -34.18
C ASP A 4 30.53 42.01 -33.47
N ASP A 5 29.32 41.46 -33.49
CA ASP A 5 28.78 40.40 -32.63
C ASP A 5 28.64 40.81 -31.14
N SER A 6 27.50 41.42 -30.80
CA SER A 6 27.06 41.59 -29.41
C SER A 6 25.53 41.68 -29.36
N ARG A 7 24.88 40.60 -29.77
CA ARG A 7 23.49 40.35 -29.36
C ARG A 7 23.53 39.93 -27.89
N SER A 8 23.12 40.84 -27.01
CA SER A 8 22.83 40.50 -25.62
C SER A 8 21.78 39.40 -25.60
N LEU A 9 22.23 38.17 -25.34
CA LEU A 9 21.37 37.03 -25.10
C LEU A 9 20.65 37.27 -23.78
N GLU A 10 19.39 37.66 -23.88
CA GLU A 10 18.42 37.52 -22.79
C GLU A 10 18.51 36.07 -22.30
N PRO A 11 18.79 35.83 -21.00
CA PRO A 11 18.79 34.47 -20.49
C PRO A 11 17.37 33.91 -20.67
N PRO A 12 17.21 32.70 -21.24
CA PRO A 12 15.87 32.16 -21.39
C PRO A 12 15.25 32.07 -20.01
N ALA A 13 14.07 32.67 -19.88
CA ALA A 13 13.19 32.48 -18.75
C ALA A 13 13.25 31.00 -18.38
N ARG A 14 13.63 30.71 -17.13
CA ARG A 14 13.60 29.36 -16.57
C ARG A 14 12.33 28.71 -17.10
N ALA A 15 12.49 27.62 -17.85
CA ALA A 15 11.38 26.72 -18.09
C ALA A 15 10.82 26.44 -16.70
N ALA A 16 9.64 26.99 -16.42
CA ALA A 16 8.85 26.55 -15.29
C ALA A 16 8.81 25.04 -15.46
N GLU A 17 9.45 24.33 -14.53
CA GLU A 17 9.35 22.88 -14.45
C GLU A 17 7.87 22.57 -14.62
N SER A 18 7.56 21.81 -15.67
CA SER A 18 6.18 21.47 -16.01
C SER A 18 5.45 21.10 -14.72
N PRO A 19 4.26 21.65 -14.46
CA PRO A 19 3.47 21.18 -13.33
C PRO A 19 3.40 19.67 -13.47
N HIS A 20 3.97 18.97 -12.49
CA HIS A 20 3.90 17.53 -12.43
C HIS A 20 2.41 17.23 -12.44
N ASP A 21 1.91 16.66 -13.53
CA ASP A 21 0.50 16.31 -13.67
C ASP A 21 0.16 15.46 -12.44
N GLU A 22 -0.50 16.07 -11.45
CA GLU A 22 -1.01 15.39 -10.27
C GLU A 22 -2.23 14.61 -10.70
N HIS A 23 -2.04 13.66 -11.61
CA HIS A 23 -3.04 12.66 -11.89
C HIS A 23 -3.24 11.87 -10.60
N PRO A 24 -4.46 11.85 -10.04
CA PRO A 24 -4.74 11.07 -8.85
C PRO A 24 -4.36 9.62 -9.16
N PRO A 25 -3.57 8.94 -8.29
CA PRO A 25 -3.00 7.63 -8.61
C PRO A 25 -4.09 6.68 -9.10
N ASP A 26 -4.05 6.34 -10.38
CA ASP A 26 -5.10 5.52 -10.98
C ASP A 26 -4.99 4.07 -10.48
N ARG A 27 -5.98 3.24 -10.83
CA ARG A 27 -5.95 1.81 -10.50
C ARG A 27 -4.72 1.10 -11.11
N HIS A 28 -4.21 1.58 -12.24
CA HIS A 28 -3.05 1.01 -12.91
C HIS A 28 -1.77 1.22 -12.11
N THR A 29 -1.65 2.37 -11.43
CA THR A 29 -0.51 2.76 -10.60
C THR A 29 -0.23 1.70 -9.53
N TRP A 30 -1.26 1.17 -8.85
CA TRP A 30 -1.06 0.08 -7.87
C TRP A 30 -0.51 -1.19 -8.53
N ILE A 31 -1.05 -1.57 -9.69
CA ILE A 31 -0.73 -2.83 -10.39
C ILE A 31 0.70 -2.79 -10.96
N GLU A 32 1.17 -1.62 -11.37
CA GLU A 32 2.52 -1.41 -11.92
C GLU A 32 3.63 -1.44 -10.87
N LEU A 33 3.30 -1.20 -9.59
CA LEU A 33 4.26 -1.39 -8.51
C LEU A 33 4.58 -2.88 -8.33
N THR A 34 5.86 -3.20 -8.20
CA THR A 34 6.26 -4.55 -7.75
C THR A 34 5.73 -4.80 -6.34
N GLY A 35 5.57 -6.08 -5.95
CA GLY A 35 5.17 -6.42 -4.58
C GLY A 35 6.05 -5.75 -3.52
N PHE A 36 7.37 -5.79 -3.74
CA PHE A 36 8.33 -5.15 -2.83
C PHE A 36 8.21 -3.62 -2.77
N GLN A 37 7.83 -2.95 -3.87
CA GLN A 37 7.56 -1.50 -3.87
C GLN A 37 6.30 -1.15 -3.08
N ARG A 38 5.24 -1.97 -3.19
CA ARG A 38 4.03 -1.80 -2.38
C ARG A 38 4.35 -1.96 -0.90
N ASP A 39 5.15 -2.98 -0.55
CA ASP A 39 5.57 -3.19 0.83
C ASP A 39 6.48 -2.08 1.36
N CYS A 40 7.36 -1.52 0.52
CA CYS A 40 8.14 -0.34 0.87
C CYS A 40 7.24 0.87 1.14
N LEU A 41 6.22 1.09 0.31
CA LEU A 41 5.25 2.18 0.48
C LEU A 41 4.47 2.01 1.80
N GLU A 42 4.00 0.80 2.09
CA GLU A 42 3.36 0.47 3.37
C GLU A 42 4.31 0.64 4.56
N ALA A 43 5.57 0.25 4.43
CA ALA A 43 6.56 0.41 5.49
C ALA A 43 6.79 1.89 5.81
N VAL A 44 6.87 2.76 4.81
CA VAL A 44 6.92 4.23 5.03
C VAL A 44 5.67 4.70 5.76
N ALA A 45 4.47 4.26 5.32
CA ALA A 45 3.20 4.60 5.95
C ALA A 45 3.16 4.21 7.44
N ARG A 46 3.65 3.01 7.77
CA ARG A 46 3.73 2.52 9.16
C ARG A 46 4.66 3.38 10.00
N ARG A 47 5.82 3.77 9.47
CA ARG A 47 6.75 4.67 10.19
C ARG A 47 6.09 6.01 10.50
N GLU A 48 5.41 6.62 9.53
CA GLU A 48 4.68 7.88 9.73
C GLU A 48 3.57 7.75 10.78
N ARG A 49 2.74 6.71 10.68
CA ARG A 49 1.66 6.42 11.64
C ARG A 49 2.19 6.25 13.05
N ASP A 50 3.31 5.56 13.19
CA ASP A 50 3.93 5.26 14.48
C ASP A 50 4.79 6.44 15.00
N GLY A 51 4.80 7.59 14.31
CA GLY A 51 5.50 8.81 14.72
C GLY A 51 7.01 8.78 14.50
N TYR A 52 7.53 7.81 13.77
CA TYR A 52 8.96 7.68 13.51
C TYR A 52 9.35 8.27 12.16
N ALA A 53 10.56 8.85 12.10
CA ALA A 53 11.15 9.25 10.83
C ALA A 53 11.35 8.02 9.90
N GLY A 54 11.04 8.22 8.62
CA GLY A 54 11.19 7.22 7.56
C GLY A 54 12.62 7.08 7.04
N TYR A 55 13.62 6.99 7.93
CA TYR A 55 14.98 6.68 7.50
C TYR A 55 15.05 5.28 6.87
N PRO A 56 15.94 5.02 5.88
CA PRO A 56 16.10 3.70 5.28
C PRO A 56 16.33 2.57 6.27
N SER A 57 17.03 2.82 7.39
CA SER A 57 17.21 1.84 8.46
C SER A 57 15.89 1.47 9.16
N GLY A 58 15.05 2.45 9.45
CA GLY A 58 13.73 2.23 10.05
C GLY A 58 12.76 1.54 9.10
N ILE A 59 12.79 1.90 7.81
CA ILE A 59 12.00 1.24 6.77
C ILE A 59 12.46 -0.21 6.61
N LYS A 60 13.78 -0.46 6.55
CA LYS A 60 14.36 -1.81 6.54
C LYS A 60 13.85 -2.63 7.72
N TRP A 61 13.93 -2.09 8.93
CA TRP A 61 13.44 -2.78 10.14
C TRP A 61 11.95 -3.16 10.04
N ALA A 62 11.11 -2.27 9.51
CA ALA A 62 9.69 -2.56 9.29
C ALA A 62 9.46 -3.70 8.27
N LEU A 63 10.37 -3.88 7.32
CA LEU A 63 10.30 -4.92 6.28
C LEU A 63 10.90 -6.26 6.72
N GLU A 64 11.80 -6.28 7.71
CA GLU A 64 12.56 -7.49 8.12
C GLU A 64 11.69 -8.68 8.50
N ARG A 65 10.48 -8.42 9.03
CA ARG A 65 9.52 -9.48 9.38
C ARG A 65 9.14 -10.35 8.17
N TRP A 66 9.06 -9.76 6.98
CA TRP A 66 8.62 -10.42 5.75
C TRP A 66 9.77 -10.66 4.78
N TYR A 67 10.83 -9.87 4.89
CA TYR A 67 12.01 -9.93 4.05
C TYR A 67 13.28 -10.07 4.91
N PRO A 68 13.60 -11.30 5.38
CA PRO A 68 14.84 -11.54 6.09
C PRO A 68 16.03 -11.07 5.24
N ALA A 69 16.95 -10.33 5.85
CA ALA A 69 18.14 -9.80 5.19
C ALA A 69 17.90 -8.85 4.00
N VAL A 70 16.81 -8.08 4.00
CA VAL A 70 16.65 -6.99 3.02
C VAL A 70 17.78 -5.97 3.14
N GLY A 71 18.71 -5.98 2.18
CA GLY A 71 19.86 -5.08 2.16
C GLY A 71 19.54 -3.71 1.56
N ARG A 72 20.40 -2.72 1.85
CA ARG A 72 20.31 -1.37 1.25
C ARG A 72 20.30 -1.39 -0.28
N ALA A 73 21.10 -2.28 -0.87
CA ALA A 73 21.20 -2.46 -2.32
C ALA A 73 19.85 -2.83 -2.97
N ARG A 74 18.94 -3.47 -2.23
CA ARG A 74 17.57 -3.75 -2.71
C ARG A 74 16.60 -2.63 -2.31
N LEU A 75 16.72 -2.09 -1.10
CA LEU A 75 15.78 -1.08 -0.59
C LEU A 75 15.88 0.25 -1.34
N GLU A 76 17.08 0.81 -1.46
CA GLU A 76 17.26 2.19 -1.96
C GLU A 76 16.80 2.39 -3.41
N PRO A 77 17.09 1.48 -4.37
CA PRO A 77 16.55 1.61 -5.72
C PRO A 77 15.02 1.62 -5.75
N ASN A 78 14.38 0.85 -4.86
CA ASN A 78 12.92 0.82 -4.78
C ASN A 78 12.35 2.10 -4.16
N LEU A 79 13.00 2.66 -3.13
CA LEU A 79 12.61 3.97 -2.59
C LEU A 79 12.81 5.09 -3.62
N ARG A 80 13.92 5.09 -4.36
CA ARG A 80 14.13 6.04 -5.47
C ARG A 80 13.07 5.90 -6.56
N ALA A 81 12.68 4.67 -6.89
CA ALA A 81 11.63 4.42 -7.88
C ALA A 81 10.23 4.87 -7.40
N LEU A 82 9.96 4.85 -6.09
CA LEU A 82 8.74 5.42 -5.50
C LEU A 82 8.78 6.95 -5.48
N VAL A 83 9.96 7.54 -5.26
CA VAL A 83 10.18 9.00 -5.39
C VAL A 83 9.97 9.46 -6.83
N GLY A 84 10.55 8.75 -7.81
CA GLY A 84 10.35 9.07 -9.22
C GLY A 84 8.91 8.92 -9.72
N ARG A 85 8.04 8.24 -8.94
CA ARG A 85 6.59 8.14 -9.18
C ARG A 85 5.77 9.14 -8.36
N GLY A 86 6.42 9.99 -7.58
CA GLY A 86 5.73 10.96 -6.72
C GLY A 86 4.90 10.34 -5.59
N LEU A 87 5.12 9.08 -5.22
CA LEU A 87 4.37 8.40 -4.14
C LEU A 87 5.04 8.58 -2.76
N VAL A 88 6.33 8.84 -2.78
CA VAL A 88 7.16 9.12 -1.61
C VAL A 88 7.99 10.35 -1.94
N ALA A 89 8.27 11.20 -0.96
CA ALA A 89 9.21 12.29 -1.10
C ALA A 89 10.34 12.15 -0.06
N PRO A 90 11.59 12.50 -0.40
CA PRO A 90 12.57 12.79 0.62
C PRO A 90 12.07 13.97 1.46
N ARG A 91 12.30 13.92 2.77
CA ARG A 91 12.14 15.07 3.65
C ARG A 91 13.41 15.91 3.50
N ASP A 92 13.25 17.20 3.27
CA ASP A 92 14.36 18.15 3.28
C ASP A 92 14.89 18.27 4.71
N ASP A 93 15.80 17.39 5.10
CA ASP A 93 16.70 17.66 6.21
C ASP A 93 17.92 18.42 5.68
N GLN A 94 18.14 19.63 6.22
CA GLN A 94 19.30 20.47 5.87
C GLN A 94 20.64 19.85 6.30
N SER A 95 20.61 18.67 6.91
CA SER A 95 21.78 17.88 7.25
C SER A 95 22.04 16.98 6.04
N GLY A 96 23.13 17.20 5.29
CA GLY A 96 23.52 16.44 4.08
C GLY A 96 23.81 14.95 4.31
N GLY A 97 22.91 14.26 5.00
CA GLY A 97 22.95 12.86 5.35
C GLY A 97 21.96 12.04 4.52
N VAL A 98 21.59 10.87 5.05
CA VAL A 98 20.66 9.95 4.39
C VAL A 98 19.24 10.50 4.54
N PRO A 99 18.54 10.81 3.43
CA PRO A 99 17.23 11.43 3.51
C PRO A 99 16.24 10.52 4.23
N ALA A 100 15.44 11.10 5.11
CA ALA A 100 14.22 10.45 5.59
C ALA A 100 13.16 10.51 4.49
N TYR A 101 12.34 9.48 4.38
CA TYR A 101 11.26 9.40 3.40
C TYR A 101 9.91 9.63 4.07
N ARG A 102 9.01 10.31 3.36
CA ARG A 102 7.62 10.55 3.76
C ARG A 102 6.66 10.23 2.62
N LEU A 103 5.43 9.87 2.93
CA LEU A 103 4.39 9.74 1.90
C LEU A 103 4.04 11.12 1.34
N THR A 104 3.81 11.17 0.04
CA THR A 104 3.09 12.27 -0.59
C THR A 104 1.58 12.08 -0.42
N ASP A 105 0.79 13.08 -0.81
CA ASP A 105 -0.66 12.94 -0.84
C ASP A 105 -1.10 11.89 -1.86
N ALA A 106 -0.40 11.79 -2.99
CA ALA A 106 -0.59 10.72 -3.97
C ALA A 106 -0.32 9.33 -3.35
N GLY A 107 0.78 9.16 -2.62
CA GLY A 107 1.09 7.92 -1.91
C GLY A 107 0.01 7.52 -0.89
N ARG A 108 -0.45 8.50 -0.09
CA ARG A 108 -1.56 8.30 0.87
C ARG A 108 -2.85 7.91 0.17
N ALA A 109 -3.22 8.61 -0.89
CA ALA A 109 -4.44 8.35 -1.64
C ALA A 109 -4.42 6.96 -2.30
N LEU A 110 -3.25 6.54 -2.81
CA LEU A 110 -3.07 5.21 -3.40
C LEU A 110 -3.28 4.10 -2.35
N LEU A 111 -2.68 4.24 -1.15
CA LEU A 111 -2.89 3.30 -0.05
C LEU A 111 -4.34 3.28 0.44
N GLY A 112 -4.98 4.45 0.55
CA GLY A 112 -6.39 4.58 0.91
C GLY A 112 -7.30 3.80 -0.04
N ARG A 113 -7.17 4.03 -1.36
CA ARG A 113 -7.94 3.29 -2.37
C ARG A 113 -7.73 1.78 -2.31
N GLN A 114 -6.49 1.34 -2.05
CA GLN A 114 -6.23 -0.09 -1.92
C GLN A 114 -6.88 -0.68 -0.66
N ALA A 115 -6.85 0.04 0.46
CA ALA A 115 -7.53 -0.36 1.68
C ALA A 115 -9.04 -0.46 1.48
N ASP A 116 -9.66 0.54 0.83
CA ASP A 116 -11.09 0.53 0.49
C ASP A 116 -11.45 -0.66 -0.38
N ARG A 117 -10.65 -0.94 -1.41
CA ARG A 117 -10.83 -2.10 -2.29
C ARG A 117 -10.77 -3.42 -1.53
N LEU A 118 -9.80 -3.58 -0.61
CA LEU A 118 -9.70 -4.78 0.22
C LEU A 118 -10.87 -4.89 1.20
N ALA A 119 -11.37 -3.77 1.74
CA ALA A 119 -12.54 -3.75 2.60
C ALA A 119 -13.81 -4.24 1.86
N VAL A 120 -14.00 -3.83 0.61
CA VAL A 120 -15.10 -4.33 -0.25
C VAL A 120 -15.00 -5.85 -0.43
N PHE A 121 -13.81 -6.40 -0.72
CA PHE A 121 -13.65 -7.85 -0.84
C PHE A 121 -13.92 -8.60 0.46
N ARG A 122 -13.52 -8.04 1.60
CA ARG A 122 -13.83 -8.62 2.91
C ARG A 122 -15.33 -8.59 3.22
N GLY A 123 -16.03 -7.52 2.85
CA GLY A 123 -17.47 -7.36 3.05
C GLY A 123 -18.32 -8.21 2.10
N ALA A 124 -17.89 -8.39 0.85
CA ALA A 124 -18.56 -9.26 -0.11
C ALA A 124 -18.51 -10.76 0.28
N GLN A 125 -17.62 -11.14 1.20
CA GLN A 125 -17.54 -12.49 1.76
C GLN A 125 -18.53 -12.73 2.92
N ALA A 126 -19.17 -11.68 3.47
CA ALA A 126 -20.13 -11.79 4.57
C ALA A 126 -21.57 -12.10 4.12
N GLU A 127 -21.89 -11.92 2.83
CA GLU A 127 -23.23 -12.18 2.28
C GLU A 127 -23.36 -13.62 1.69
N GLY A 128 -22.34 -14.47 1.88
CA GLY A 128 -22.25 -15.80 1.25
C GLY A 128 -22.39 -17.02 2.17
N ASP A 129 -22.45 -16.82 3.49
CA ASP A 129 -22.46 -17.92 4.49
C ASP A 129 -23.78 -18.03 5.28
N ASP A 130 -24.71 -17.07 5.15
CA ASP A 130 -25.98 -17.07 5.91
C ASP A 130 -27.13 -17.85 5.22
N ALA A 131 -26.85 -18.56 4.11
CA ALA A 131 -27.85 -19.30 3.34
C ALA A 131 -27.70 -20.83 3.46
N MET A 132 -27.38 -21.36 4.65
CA MET A 132 -27.50 -22.80 4.91
C MET A 132 -27.83 -23.15 6.36
N GLU A 133 -28.91 -22.60 6.92
CA GLU A 133 -29.54 -23.22 8.10
C GLU A 133 -31.06 -22.96 8.18
N GLU A 134 -31.81 -23.35 7.14
CA GLU A 134 -33.24 -23.63 7.31
C GLU A 134 -33.60 -24.94 6.58
N GLY A 135 -33.81 -26.01 7.36
CA GLY A 135 -34.31 -27.27 6.82
C GLY A 135 -34.15 -28.46 7.76
N GLY A 136 -34.81 -28.45 8.92
CA GLY A 136 -34.70 -29.58 9.85
C GLY A 136 -35.75 -29.65 10.97
N ALA A 137 -37.00 -29.26 10.71
CA ALA A 137 -38.11 -29.53 11.63
C ALA A 137 -39.04 -30.61 11.06
N ARG A 138 -38.96 -31.83 11.61
CA ARG A 138 -39.93 -32.97 11.64
C ARG A 138 -39.14 -34.21 12.08
N GLU A 139 -39.47 -35.02 13.08
CA GLU A 139 -40.76 -35.41 13.66
C GLU A 139 -40.56 -35.87 15.12
N LYS A 140 -41.56 -35.58 15.96
CA LYS A 140 -41.74 -36.22 17.25
C LYS A 140 -42.28 -37.63 17.06
N GLN A 141 -41.73 -38.55 17.86
CA GLN A 141 -42.45 -39.61 18.58
C GLN A 141 -42.87 -40.87 17.82
N MET A 142 -42.15 -41.97 18.08
CA MET A 142 -42.73 -43.30 17.99
C MET A 142 -42.18 -44.22 19.11
N ASP A 143 -43.09 -45.05 19.60
CA ASP A 143 -43.11 -45.87 20.80
C ASP A 143 -41.84 -46.63 21.20
N ARG A 144 -41.63 -46.73 22.52
CA ARG A 144 -40.82 -47.76 23.17
C ARG A 144 -41.72 -48.98 23.48
N PRO A 145 -41.24 -50.22 23.30
CA PRO A 145 -42.08 -51.42 23.38
C PRO A 145 -42.34 -51.86 24.83
N THR A 146 -43.58 -52.21 25.15
CA THR A 146 -43.93 -53.05 26.32
C THR A 146 -43.65 -54.50 25.98
N GLU A 147 -42.60 -55.03 26.59
CA GLU A 147 -42.25 -56.45 26.57
C GLU A 147 -43.17 -57.20 27.55
N THR A 148 -44.00 -58.07 27.00
CA THR A 148 -44.80 -59.05 27.73
C THR A 148 -43.88 -60.14 28.26
N ARG A 149 -43.92 -60.39 29.58
CA ARG A 149 -43.46 -61.67 30.13
C ARG A 149 -44.39 -62.10 31.26
N ASP A 150 -45.38 -62.89 30.87
CA ASP A 150 -46.02 -63.89 31.72
C ASP A 150 -44.96 -64.91 32.16
N ASP A 151 -44.99 -65.32 33.43
CA ASP A 151 -45.54 -66.64 33.78
C ASP A 151 -45.51 -66.87 35.32
N PRO A 152 -46.35 -67.79 35.84
CA PRO A 152 -46.72 -67.93 37.26
C PRO A 152 -45.69 -68.59 38.20
#